data_AF-A0A959AAB8-F1
#
_entry.id   AF-A0A959AAB8-F1
#
_cell.length_a   1.000
_cell.length_b   1.000
_cell.length_c   1.000
_cell.angle_alpha   90.00
_cell.angle_beta   90.00
_cell.angle_gamma   90.00
#
_symmetry.space_group_name_H-M   'P 1'
#
loop_
_entity.id
_entity.type
_entity.pdbx_description
1 polymer ?
#
loop_
_entity_poly.entity_id
_entity_poly.type
_entity_poly.pdbx_seq_one_letter_code
_entity_poly.pdbx_strand_id
1 'polypeptide(L)'
;MGTQVKLKGQGRLFKNPILESFTKSSPLESTISSLGIAVFCIWMGKELGAHFEFWNVFWYFTAGLVFWSLAEYLLHRYVFHLTDENFKGGDRFAYILHGVHHEYPNDAQRTLMPLLPKLIFSTLFFGLFFLILGKAGAFFSAGFLMGYYFYSIMHYSIHRFKAPKFLKPLWEHHHRHHHLEDDKAFGVSSRIWDRLFRTMPSKVKNKSKVAEM
;
A
#
# COMPACT_ATOMS: atom_id res chain seq x y z
N MET A 1 -12.73 -1.37 12.52
CA MET A 1 -13.91 -0.81 11.81
C MET A 1 -14.66 -2.04 11.30
N GLY A 2 -15.75 -2.47 11.94
CA GLY A 2 -16.40 -3.77 11.64
C GLY A 2 -17.12 -3.81 10.29
N THR A 3 -16.39 -3.67 9.19
CA THR A 3 -16.92 -3.61 7.83
C THR A 3 -17.30 -5.02 7.35
N GLN A 4 -18.56 -5.20 6.96
CA GLN A 4 -19.04 -6.48 6.46
C GLN A 4 -18.41 -6.81 5.09
N VAL A 5 -17.67 -7.91 5.01
CA VAL A 5 -17.05 -8.37 3.76
C VAL A 5 -18.11 -8.83 2.75
N LYS A 6 -18.05 -8.29 1.54
CA LYS A 6 -18.91 -8.63 0.39
C LYS A 6 -18.05 -9.23 -0.73
N LEU A 7 -18.19 -10.55 -0.92
CA LEU A 7 -17.42 -11.30 -1.93
C LEU A 7 -17.90 -11.07 -3.37
N LYS A 8 -19.10 -10.46 -3.55
CA LYS A 8 -19.71 -10.14 -4.84
C LYS A 8 -20.07 -8.65 -4.89
N GLY A 9 -19.97 -8.06 -6.08
CA GLY A 9 -20.29 -6.65 -6.33
C GLY A 9 -19.06 -5.79 -6.60
N GLN A 10 -19.29 -4.48 -6.75
CA GLN A 10 -18.24 -3.47 -6.92
C GLN A 10 -18.48 -2.33 -5.94
N GLY A 11 -17.40 -1.83 -5.33
CA GLY A 11 -17.46 -0.66 -4.47
C GLY A 11 -17.72 0.60 -5.29
N ARG A 12 -18.69 1.42 -4.86
CA ARG A 12 -18.97 2.73 -5.47
C ARG A 12 -18.72 3.84 -4.46
N LEU A 13 -17.86 4.79 -4.82
CA LEU A 13 -17.45 5.88 -3.92
C LEU A 13 -18.16 7.20 -4.23
N PHE A 14 -18.49 7.44 -5.50
CA PHE A 14 -19.10 8.67 -5.99
C PHE A 14 -20.32 8.38 -6.87
N LYS A 15 -21.33 9.25 -6.74
CA LYS A 15 -22.48 9.24 -7.66
C LYS A 15 -22.08 9.74 -9.05
N ASN A 16 -21.20 10.75 -9.11
CA ASN A 16 -20.69 11.32 -10.35
C ASN A 16 -19.76 10.31 -11.08
N PRO A 17 -20.02 9.99 -12.36
CA PRO A 17 -19.26 8.97 -13.08
C PRO A 17 -17.80 9.35 -13.37
N ILE A 18 -17.49 10.65 -13.47
CA ILE A 18 -16.12 11.15 -13.69
C ILE A 18 -15.32 11.02 -12.40
N LEU A 19 -15.88 11.43 -11.26
CA LEU A 19 -15.22 11.22 -9.96
C LEU A 19 -15.03 9.73 -9.65
N GLU A 20 -16.01 8.92 -10.03
CA GLU A 20 -15.95 7.47 -9.86
C GLU A 20 -14.85 6.83 -10.72
N SER A 21 -14.59 7.30 -11.94
CA SER A 21 -13.52 6.73 -12.77
C SER A 21 -12.13 6.96 -12.17
N PHE A 22 -11.90 8.11 -11.52
CA PHE A 22 -10.63 8.42 -10.83
C PHE A 22 -10.36 7.56 -9.60
N THR A 23 -11.33 6.78 -9.15
CA THR A 23 -11.17 5.89 -8.01
C THR A 23 -10.79 4.46 -8.39
N LYS A 24 -10.71 4.16 -9.68
CA LYS A 24 -10.42 2.82 -10.21
C LYS A 24 -8.98 2.72 -10.69
N SER A 25 -8.35 1.57 -10.49
CA SER A 25 -6.99 1.27 -10.95
C SER A 25 -6.91 -0.09 -11.63
N SER A 26 -5.81 -0.35 -12.32
CA SER A 26 -5.46 -1.66 -12.89
C SER A 26 -3.98 -1.97 -12.68
N PRO A 27 -3.57 -3.25 -12.72
CA PRO A 27 -2.15 -3.61 -12.61
C PRO A 27 -1.25 -2.94 -13.65
N LEU A 28 -1.77 -2.74 -14.87
CA LEU A 28 -1.02 -2.07 -15.94
C LEU A 28 -0.82 -0.59 -15.63
N GLU A 29 -1.88 0.13 -15.25
CA GLU A 29 -1.78 1.53 -14.82
C GLU A 29 -0.81 1.66 -13.64
N SER A 30 -0.93 0.79 -12.63
CA SER A 30 -0.06 0.80 -11.46
C SER A 30 1.41 0.59 -11.82
N THR A 31 1.69 -0.32 -12.75
CA THR A 31 3.05 -0.59 -13.24
C THR A 31 3.63 0.58 -14.00
N ILE A 32 2.91 1.08 -15.02
CA ILE A 32 3.39 2.19 -15.86
C ILE A 32 3.61 3.44 -15.02
N SER A 33 2.65 3.82 -14.19
CA SER A 33 2.77 5.02 -13.35
C SER A 33 3.90 4.90 -12.33
N SER A 34 4.03 3.77 -11.63
CA SER A 34 5.07 3.62 -10.60
C SER A 34 6.48 3.62 -11.19
N LEU A 35 6.69 2.91 -12.31
CA LEU A 35 7.97 2.94 -13.02
C LEU A 35 8.26 4.34 -13.58
N GLY A 36 7.27 4.99 -14.17
CA GLY A 36 7.40 6.35 -14.70
C GLY A 36 7.77 7.36 -13.62
N ILE A 37 7.11 7.32 -12.45
CA ILE A 37 7.42 8.22 -11.34
C ILE A 37 8.81 7.91 -10.75
N ALA A 38 9.20 6.64 -10.63
CA ALA A 38 10.53 6.28 -10.14
C ALA A 38 11.65 6.79 -11.09
N VAL A 39 11.48 6.60 -12.40
CA VAL A 39 12.41 7.14 -13.42
C VAL A 39 12.43 8.66 -13.37
N PHE A 40 11.27 9.31 -13.27
CA PHE A 40 11.17 10.76 -13.14
C PHE A 40 11.89 11.28 -11.89
N CYS A 41 11.76 10.61 -10.74
CA CYS A 41 12.46 10.99 -9.51
C CYS A 41 13.99 10.89 -9.67
N ILE A 42 14.49 9.83 -10.31
CA ILE A 42 15.93 9.69 -10.60
C ILE A 42 16.41 10.80 -11.54
N TRP A 43 15.67 11.06 -12.63
CA TRP A 43 15.96 12.14 -13.55
C TRP A 43 15.96 13.51 -12.85
N MET A 44 14.94 13.81 -12.05
CA MET A 44 14.87 15.03 -11.24
C MET A 44 16.06 15.19 -10.31
N GLY A 45 16.49 14.13 -9.63
CA GLY A 45 17.68 14.16 -8.77
C GLY A 45 18.93 14.60 -9.54
N LYS A 46 19.12 14.09 -10.75
CA LYS A 46 20.20 14.50 -11.65
C LYS A 46 20.07 15.97 -12.05
N GLU A 47 18.91 16.41 -12.54
CA GLU A 47 18.71 17.80 -13.01
C GLU A 47 18.83 18.83 -11.89
N LEU A 48 18.45 18.47 -10.67
CA LEU A 48 18.64 19.33 -9.49
C LEU A 48 20.11 19.39 -9.04
N GLY A 49 21.01 18.59 -9.63
CA GLY A 49 22.42 18.53 -9.32
C GLY A 49 22.73 17.75 -8.03
N ALA A 50 22.00 16.64 -7.77
CA ALA A 50 22.46 15.64 -6.81
C ALA A 50 23.71 14.92 -7.37
N HIS A 51 24.51 14.33 -6.49
CA HIS A 51 25.66 13.50 -6.89
C HIS A 51 25.18 12.25 -7.65
N PHE A 52 25.08 12.34 -8.98
CA PHE A 52 24.50 11.31 -9.84
C PHE A 52 25.53 10.24 -10.21
N GLU A 53 26.02 9.55 -9.19
CA GLU A 53 26.93 8.40 -9.31
C GLU A 53 26.19 7.12 -8.98
N PHE A 54 26.58 6.00 -9.61
CA PHE A 54 25.92 4.70 -9.45
C PHE A 54 25.72 4.34 -7.97
N TRP A 55 26.77 4.41 -7.16
CA TRP A 55 26.70 4.02 -5.75
C TRP A 55 25.82 4.95 -4.92
N ASN A 56 25.79 6.24 -5.25
CA ASN A 56 24.93 7.18 -4.56
C ASN A 56 23.45 6.89 -4.86
N VAL A 57 23.11 6.72 -6.14
CA VAL A 57 21.77 6.33 -6.56
C VAL A 57 21.38 4.98 -5.92
N PHE A 58 22.25 3.99 -5.99
CA PHE A 58 22.02 2.64 -5.46
C PHE A 58 21.70 2.64 -3.96
N TRP A 59 22.48 3.36 -3.15
CA TRP A 59 22.27 3.35 -1.70
C TRP A 59 21.02 4.11 -1.28
N TYR A 60 20.78 5.31 -1.83
CA TYR A 60 19.55 6.06 -1.53
C TYR A 60 18.31 5.32 -2.03
N PHE A 61 18.36 4.75 -3.23
CA PHE A 61 17.27 3.95 -3.78
C PHE A 61 16.98 2.73 -2.90
N THR A 62 18.01 1.94 -2.56
CA THR A 62 17.83 0.75 -1.71
C THR A 62 17.31 1.13 -0.32
N ALA A 63 17.82 2.22 0.26
CA ALA A 63 17.34 2.73 1.54
C ALA A 63 15.85 3.12 1.48
N GLY A 64 15.43 3.83 0.42
CA GLY A 64 14.03 4.17 0.20
C GLY A 64 13.14 2.93 0.06
N LEU A 65 13.58 1.95 -0.72
CA LEU A 65 12.88 0.68 -0.92
C LEU A 65 12.71 -0.09 0.38
N VAL A 66 13.74 -0.17 1.21
CA VAL A 66 13.66 -0.83 2.53
C VAL A 66 12.78 -0.03 3.48
N PHE A 67 12.90 1.29 3.48
CA PHE A 67 12.10 2.18 4.32
C PHE A 67 10.61 2.09 3.99
N TRP A 68 10.25 1.83 2.73
CA TRP A 68 8.87 1.54 2.37
C TRP A 68 8.27 0.42 3.23
N SER A 69 9.00 -0.63 3.58
CA SER A 69 8.44 -1.71 4.39
C SER A 69 7.95 -1.24 5.76
N LEU A 70 8.62 -0.25 6.36
CA LEU A 70 8.18 0.39 7.60
C LEU A 70 6.99 1.31 7.34
N ALA A 71 7.07 2.12 6.28
CA ALA A 71 5.99 3.02 5.90
C ALA A 71 4.70 2.27 5.57
N GLU A 72 4.76 1.15 4.87
CA GLU A 72 3.66 0.21 4.64
C GLU A 72 2.95 -0.10 5.95
N TYR A 73 3.70 -0.58 6.95
CA TYR A 73 3.13 -0.94 8.24
C TYR A 73 2.45 0.26 8.94
N LEU A 74 3.13 1.41 8.98
CA LEU A 74 2.61 2.60 9.66
C LEU A 74 1.40 3.19 8.95
N LEU A 75 1.44 3.27 7.62
CA LEU A 75 0.33 3.77 6.80
C LEU A 75 -0.87 2.83 6.90
N HIS A 76 -0.65 1.52 6.80
CA HIS A 76 -1.73 0.56 6.90
C HIS A 76 -2.40 0.63 8.28
N ARG A 77 -1.63 0.66 9.36
CA ARG A 77 -2.15 0.71 10.71
C ARG A 77 -2.84 2.03 11.07
N TYR A 78 -2.21 3.17 10.78
CA TYR A 78 -2.64 4.47 11.34
C TYR A 78 -3.35 5.38 10.34
N VAL A 79 -3.19 5.16 9.03
CA VAL A 79 -3.81 6.00 7.99
C VAL A 79 -4.96 5.27 7.31
N PHE A 80 -4.73 4.02 6.89
CA PHE A 80 -5.74 3.24 6.17
C PHE A 80 -6.84 2.70 7.09
N HIS A 81 -6.52 2.48 8.37
CA HIS A 81 -7.46 2.13 9.44
C HIS A 81 -7.73 3.28 10.41
N LEU A 82 -7.63 4.52 9.94
CA LEU A 82 -7.94 5.72 10.73
C LEU A 82 -9.44 5.75 11.08
N THR A 83 -9.76 5.98 12.36
CA THR A 83 -11.14 6.13 12.85
C THR A 83 -11.48 7.59 13.18
N ASP A 84 -12.77 7.95 13.13
CA ASP A 84 -13.27 9.32 13.37
C ASP A 84 -12.94 9.86 14.77
N GLU A 85 -12.75 8.98 15.76
CA GLU A 85 -12.27 9.34 17.10
C GLU A 85 -10.89 10.04 17.07
N ASN A 86 -10.07 9.76 16.04
CA ASN A 86 -8.75 10.36 15.89
C ASN A 86 -8.76 11.66 15.07
N PHE A 87 -9.72 11.81 14.15
CA PHE A 87 -9.79 12.94 13.24
C PHE A 87 -11.19 13.06 12.63
N LYS A 88 -11.80 14.24 12.73
CA LYS A 88 -13.14 14.50 12.18
C LYS A 88 -13.16 14.30 10.65
N GLY A 89 -13.98 13.36 10.18
CA GLY A 89 -14.04 12.94 8.78
C GLY A 89 -13.03 11.84 8.41
N GLY A 90 -12.25 11.35 9.38
CA GLY A 90 -11.25 10.30 9.22
C GLY A 90 -11.84 8.99 8.70
N ASP A 91 -13.03 8.61 9.16
CA ASP A 91 -13.73 7.40 8.69
C ASP A 91 -13.98 7.41 7.19
N ARG A 92 -14.45 8.54 6.64
CA ARG A 92 -14.72 8.66 5.20
C ARG A 92 -13.43 8.63 4.40
N PHE A 93 -12.39 9.29 4.91
CA PHE A 93 -11.07 9.29 4.29
C PHE A 93 -10.46 7.88 4.25
N ALA A 94 -10.42 7.20 5.39
CA ALA A 94 -9.99 5.81 5.53
C ALA A 94 -10.83 4.87 4.65
N TYR A 95 -12.15 5.10 4.58
CA TYR A 95 -13.03 4.31 3.73
C TYR A 95 -12.69 4.44 2.24
N ILE A 96 -12.43 5.67 1.75
CA ILE A 96 -12.01 5.91 0.37
C ILE A 96 -10.64 5.27 0.08
N LEU A 97 -9.70 5.37 1.02
CA LEU A 97 -8.34 4.85 0.82
C LEU A 97 -8.26 3.32 0.92
N HIS A 98 -9.03 2.71 1.82
CA HIS A 98 -8.86 1.30 2.16
C HIS A 98 -10.15 0.58 2.59
N GLY A 99 -11.08 1.25 3.27
CA GLY A 99 -12.31 0.60 3.74
C GLY A 99 -13.17 0.00 2.62
N VAL A 100 -13.23 0.63 1.44
CA VAL A 100 -13.91 0.08 0.25
C VAL A 100 -13.29 -1.25 -0.21
N HIS A 101 -11.98 -1.42 -0.02
CA HIS A 101 -11.28 -2.66 -0.32
C HIS A 101 -11.58 -3.74 0.73
N HIS A 102 -11.66 -3.38 2.01
CA HIS A 102 -12.13 -4.32 3.05
C HIS A 102 -13.57 -4.77 2.84
N GLU A 103 -14.44 -3.87 2.37
CA GLU A 103 -15.82 -4.23 2.05
C GLU A 103 -15.89 -5.10 0.79
N TYR A 104 -15.11 -4.79 -0.26
CA TYR A 104 -15.12 -5.49 -1.54
C TYR A 104 -13.73 -6.02 -1.91
N PRO A 105 -13.18 -7.03 -1.21
CA PRO A 105 -11.79 -7.48 -1.42
C PRO A 105 -11.57 -8.09 -2.82
N ASN A 106 -12.62 -8.65 -3.41
CA ASN A 106 -12.60 -9.25 -4.75
C ASN A 106 -12.79 -8.23 -5.90
N ASP A 107 -13.07 -6.96 -5.60
CA ASP A 107 -13.15 -5.91 -6.62
C ASP A 107 -11.74 -5.49 -7.07
N ALA A 108 -11.30 -6.07 -8.19
CA ALA A 108 -9.96 -5.86 -8.73
C ALA A 108 -9.64 -4.39 -9.06
N GLN A 109 -10.65 -3.54 -9.24
CA GLN A 109 -10.45 -2.12 -9.53
C GLN A 109 -10.22 -1.28 -8.26
N ARG A 110 -10.38 -1.88 -7.07
CA ARG A 110 -10.34 -1.22 -5.75
C ARG A 110 -9.20 -1.65 -4.84
N THR A 111 -8.42 -2.64 -5.25
CA THR A 111 -7.27 -3.11 -4.46
C THR A 111 -6.06 -2.20 -4.59
N LEU A 112 -5.85 -1.63 -5.78
CA LEU A 112 -4.70 -0.78 -6.10
C LEU A 112 -5.06 0.69 -5.94
N MET A 113 -4.10 1.50 -5.45
CA MET A 113 -4.31 2.94 -5.35
C MET A 113 -4.45 3.55 -6.76
N PRO A 114 -5.53 4.31 -7.01
CA PRO A 114 -5.72 5.02 -8.27
C PRO A 114 -4.66 6.09 -8.52
N LEU A 115 -4.50 6.48 -9.79
CA LEU A 115 -3.45 7.39 -10.23
C LEU A 115 -3.46 8.73 -9.48
N LEU A 116 -4.63 9.34 -9.29
CA LEU A 116 -4.71 10.68 -8.69
C LEU A 116 -4.25 10.68 -7.21
N PRO A 117 -4.79 9.84 -6.30
CA PRO A 117 -4.23 9.71 -4.96
C PRO A 117 -2.75 9.34 -4.95
N LYS A 118 -2.31 8.44 -5.85
CA LYS A 118 -0.90 8.04 -5.97
C LYS A 118 0.01 9.21 -6.30
N LEU A 119 -0.37 10.09 -7.22
CA LEU A 119 0.40 11.30 -7.56
C LEU A 119 0.46 12.28 -6.38
N ILE A 120 -0.65 12.44 -5.64
CA ILE A 120 -0.69 13.28 -4.43
C ILE A 120 0.29 12.74 -3.38
N PHE A 121 0.19 11.46 -3.02
CA PHE A 121 1.10 10.85 -2.05
C PHE A 121 2.56 10.86 -2.53
N SER A 122 2.80 10.57 -3.81
CA SER A 122 4.16 10.60 -4.37
C SER A 122 4.77 12.00 -4.27
N THR A 123 3.99 13.05 -4.54
CA THR A 123 4.44 14.44 -4.41
C THR A 123 4.71 14.81 -2.96
N LEU A 124 3.81 14.44 -2.04
CA LEU A 124 3.96 14.70 -0.60
C LEU A 124 5.22 14.04 -0.03
N PHE A 125 5.41 12.74 -0.32
CA PHE A 125 6.59 12.00 0.14
C PHE A 125 7.87 12.48 -0.53
N PHE A 126 7.84 12.81 -1.83
CA PHE A 126 8.98 13.41 -2.51
C PHE A 126 9.40 14.72 -1.83
N GLY A 127 8.44 15.62 -1.56
CA GLY A 127 8.70 16.87 -0.85
C GLY A 127 9.29 16.64 0.54
N LEU A 128 8.72 15.71 1.31
CA LEU A 128 9.23 15.34 2.63
C LEU A 128 10.68 14.81 2.57
N PHE A 129 10.97 13.87 1.67
CA PHE A 129 12.32 13.33 1.55
C PHE A 129 13.31 14.33 0.98
N PHE A 130 12.86 15.24 0.12
CA PHE A 130 13.67 16.35 -0.36
C PHE A 130 14.03 17.32 0.77
N LEU A 131 13.10 17.62 1.68
CA LEU A 131 13.36 18.48 2.83
C LEU A 131 14.37 17.83 3.81
N ILE A 132 14.30 16.52 4.00
CA ILE A 132 15.15 15.80 4.96
C ILE A 132 16.53 15.45 4.39
N LEU A 133 16.57 14.96 3.15
CA LEU A 133 17.78 14.40 2.50
C LEU A 133 18.36 15.32 1.42
N GLY A 134 17.79 16.52 1.24
CA GLY A 134 18.13 17.42 0.16
C GLY A 134 17.88 16.80 -1.21
N LYS A 135 18.73 17.11 -2.18
CA LYS A 135 18.62 16.64 -3.57
C LYS A 135 18.68 15.12 -3.69
N ALA A 136 19.40 14.44 -2.78
CA ALA A 136 19.47 12.98 -2.74
C ALA A 136 18.13 12.33 -2.34
N GLY A 137 17.22 13.10 -1.74
CA GLY A 137 15.83 12.70 -1.47
C GLY A 137 15.09 12.26 -2.73
N ALA A 138 15.50 12.71 -3.92
CA ALA A 138 14.93 12.27 -5.18
C ALA A 138 15.23 10.78 -5.48
N PHE A 139 16.47 10.32 -5.26
CA PHE A 139 16.83 8.89 -5.43
C PHE A 139 16.18 8.01 -4.37
N PHE A 140 16.09 8.52 -3.13
CA PHE A 140 15.35 7.87 -2.06
C PHE A 140 13.87 7.71 -2.40
N SER A 141 13.24 8.77 -2.92
CA SER A 141 11.84 8.76 -3.36
C SER A 141 11.58 7.71 -4.44
N ALA A 142 12.50 7.58 -5.41
CA ALA A 142 12.41 6.56 -6.45
C ALA A 142 12.38 5.13 -5.85
N GLY A 143 13.28 4.87 -4.90
CA GLY A 143 13.33 3.60 -4.18
C GLY A 143 12.08 3.34 -3.35
N PHE A 144 11.64 4.35 -2.59
CA PHE A 144 10.43 4.30 -1.76
C PHE A 144 9.18 3.97 -2.58
N LEU A 145 9.01 4.64 -3.73
CA LEU A 145 7.88 4.40 -4.62
C LEU A 145 7.95 3.06 -5.32
N MET A 146 9.15 2.53 -5.58
CA MET A 146 9.30 1.14 -6.02
C MET A 146 8.97 0.13 -4.93
N GLY A 147 9.31 0.40 -3.67
CA GLY A 147 8.83 -0.39 -2.54
C GLY A 147 7.31 -0.44 -2.51
N TYR A 148 6.66 0.73 -2.65
CA TYR A 148 5.20 0.84 -2.77
C TYR A 148 4.63 0.02 -3.92
N TYR A 149 5.26 0.04 -5.09
CA TYR A 149 4.83 -0.77 -6.22
C TYR A 149 4.89 -2.26 -5.93
N PHE A 150 6.00 -2.75 -5.36
CA PHE A 150 6.13 -4.17 -5.02
C PHE A 150 5.10 -4.60 -3.98
N TYR A 151 4.86 -3.78 -2.96
CA TYR A 151 3.75 -3.96 -2.02
C TYR A 151 2.41 -4.04 -2.74
N SER A 152 2.14 -3.11 -3.67
CA SER A 152 0.85 -3.03 -4.37
C SER A 152 0.59 -4.27 -5.22
N ILE A 153 1.59 -4.77 -5.94
CA ILE A 153 1.47 -5.99 -6.74
C ILE A 153 1.38 -7.23 -5.85
N MET A 154 2.11 -7.28 -4.72
CA MET A 154 1.98 -8.35 -3.73
C MET A 154 0.56 -8.38 -3.16
N HIS A 155 0.04 -7.24 -2.73
CA HIS A 155 -1.30 -7.10 -2.18
C HIS A 155 -2.38 -7.51 -3.18
N TYR A 156 -2.28 -7.01 -4.42
CA TYR A 156 -3.15 -7.45 -5.50
C TYR A 156 -3.05 -8.97 -5.73
N SER A 157 -1.84 -9.51 -5.72
CA SER A 157 -1.63 -10.95 -5.95
C SER A 157 -2.24 -11.81 -4.85
N ILE A 158 -2.20 -11.34 -3.60
CA ILE A 158 -2.81 -12.03 -2.46
C ILE A 158 -4.29 -12.29 -2.70
N HIS A 159 -5.02 -11.27 -3.17
CA HIS A 159 -6.46 -11.36 -3.41
C HIS A 159 -6.86 -12.05 -4.71
N ARG A 160 -5.93 -12.20 -5.67
CA ARG A 160 -6.27 -12.63 -7.03
C ARG A 160 -5.73 -13.99 -7.42
N PHE A 161 -4.68 -14.46 -6.75
CA PHE A 161 -3.98 -15.67 -7.12
C PHE A 161 -3.78 -16.60 -5.92
N LYS A 162 -3.67 -17.90 -6.21
CA LYS A 162 -3.31 -18.90 -5.21
C LYS A 162 -1.91 -18.63 -4.68
N ALA A 163 -1.73 -18.76 -3.37
CA ALA A 163 -0.45 -18.51 -2.73
C ALA A 163 0.66 -19.44 -3.25
N PRO A 164 1.82 -18.90 -3.65
CA PRO A 164 3.04 -19.69 -3.79
C PRO A 164 3.40 -20.36 -2.46
N LYS A 165 3.93 -21.60 -2.50
CA LYS A 165 4.19 -22.40 -1.27
C LYS A 165 4.99 -21.64 -0.21
N PHE A 166 6.01 -20.89 -0.61
CA PHE A 166 6.88 -20.13 0.29
C PHE A 166 6.26 -18.82 0.81
N LEU A 167 5.27 -18.26 0.12
CA LEU A 167 4.54 -17.05 0.54
C LEU A 167 3.19 -17.34 1.19
N LYS A 168 2.77 -18.61 1.24
CA LYS A 168 1.51 -19.02 1.88
C LYS A 168 1.28 -18.40 3.27
N PRO A 169 2.29 -18.32 4.16
CA PRO A 169 2.10 -17.67 5.46
C PRO A 169 1.77 -16.18 5.39
N LEU A 170 2.13 -15.49 4.30
CA LEU A 170 1.84 -14.07 4.08
C LEU A 170 0.43 -13.87 3.51
N TRP A 171 -0.01 -14.75 2.60
CA TRP A 171 -1.40 -14.80 2.13
C TRP A 171 -2.35 -15.05 3.30
N GLU A 172 -2.09 -16.09 4.11
CA GLU A 172 -2.90 -16.39 5.28
C GLU A 172 -2.89 -15.23 6.29
N HIS A 173 -1.76 -14.56 6.47
CA HIS A 173 -1.65 -13.40 7.37
C HIS A 173 -2.56 -12.26 6.92
N HIS A 174 -2.54 -11.91 5.63
CA HIS A 174 -3.35 -10.83 5.08
C HIS A 174 -4.84 -11.18 4.95
N HIS A 175 -5.19 -12.41 4.60
CA HIS A 175 -6.61 -12.83 4.61
C HIS A 175 -7.21 -12.76 6.02
N ARG A 176 -6.40 -13.05 7.05
CA ARG A 176 -6.86 -12.90 8.44
C ARG A 176 -7.11 -11.46 8.83
N HIS A 177 -6.31 -10.53 8.33
CA HIS A 177 -6.57 -9.10 8.46
C HIS A 177 -7.95 -8.74 7.88
N HIS A 178 -8.27 -9.23 6.69
CA HIS A 178 -9.57 -8.94 6.05
C HIS A 178 -10.78 -9.61 6.70
N HIS A 179 -10.63 -10.82 7.24
CA HIS A 179 -11.78 -11.66 7.58
C HIS A 179 -11.95 -11.96 9.07
N LEU A 180 -10.93 -11.72 9.90
CA LEU A 180 -10.96 -12.08 11.33
C LEU A 180 -10.58 -10.95 12.27
N GLU A 181 -9.46 -10.27 12.01
CA GLU A 181 -8.83 -9.32 12.94
C GLU A 181 -8.30 -8.11 12.13
N ASP A 182 -9.19 -7.17 11.78
CA ASP A 182 -8.88 -5.95 11.02
C ASP A 182 -8.00 -4.96 11.80
N ASP A 183 -7.86 -5.16 13.11
CA ASP A 183 -6.99 -4.42 14.02
C ASP A 183 -5.59 -5.03 14.16
N LYS A 184 -5.26 -6.07 13.37
CA LYS A 184 -3.97 -6.80 13.40
C LYS A 184 -3.51 -7.14 11.99
N ALA A 185 -2.31 -7.71 11.87
CA ALA A 185 -1.76 -8.20 10.62
C ALA A 185 -1.62 -7.12 9.52
N PHE A 186 -1.07 -5.96 9.90
CA PHE A 186 -0.93 -4.81 8.99
C PHE A 186 0.20 -4.99 7.97
N GLY A 187 1.17 -5.87 8.22
CA GLY A 187 2.24 -6.14 7.27
C GLY A 187 1.79 -7.06 6.14
N VAL A 188 1.72 -6.53 4.92
CA VAL A 188 1.28 -7.24 3.71
C VAL A 188 2.48 -7.81 2.95
N SER A 189 3.59 -7.08 2.85
CA SER A 189 4.83 -7.55 2.21
C SER A 189 5.68 -8.40 3.16
N SER A 190 5.58 -8.16 4.47
CA SER A 190 6.29 -8.92 5.49
C SER A 190 5.61 -8.83 6.86
N ARG A 191 5.86 -9.83 7.72
CA ARG A 191 5.33 -9.87 9.10
C ARG A 191 6.29 -9.26 10.14
N ILE A 192 7.38 -8.65 9.70
CA ILE A 192 8.47 -8.21 10.58
C ILE A 192 7.96 -7.15 11.55
N TRP A 193 7.28 -6.13 11.03
CA TRP A 193 6.75 -5.03 11.82
C TRP A 193 5.60 -5.46 12.73
N ASP A 194 4.74 -6.40 12.31
CA ASP A 194 3.70 -6.96 13.20
C ASP A 194 4.29 -7.69 14.41
N ARG A 195 5.43 -8.37 14.25
CA ARG A 195 6.13 -8.99 15.39
C ARG A 195 6.74 -7.93 16.30
N LEU A 196 7.39 -6.92 15.73
CA LEU A 196 8.07 -5.87 16.48
C LEU A 196 7.07 -5.02 17.29
N PHE A 197 5.96 -4.63 16.66
CA PHE A 197 4.92 -3.77 17.25
C PHE A 197 3.74 -4.55 17.84
N ARG A 198 3.88 -5.88 17.97
CA ARG A 198 2.94 -6.79 18.65
C ARG A 198 1.51 -6.77 18.08
N THR A 199 1.39 -6.68 16.77
CA THR A 199 0.11 -6.75 16.02
C THR A 199 -0.03 -8.06 15.24
N MET A 200 0.64 -9.13 15.67
CA MET A 200 0.43 -10.47 15.09
C MET A 200 -0.99 -10.97 15.39
N PRO A 201 -1.69 -11.53 14.39
CA PRO A 201 -3.04 -12.04 14.58
C PRO A 201 -3.01 -13.29 15.47
N SER A 202 -4.11 -13.57 16.19
CA SER A 202 -4.22 -14.66 17.19
C SER A 202 -3.88 -16.05 16.63
N LYS A 203 -3.72 -17.11 17.43
CA LYS A 203 -3.62 -18.46 16.81
C LYS A 203 -5.02 -18.93 16.42
N VAL A 204 -5.21 -19.33 15.15
CA VAL A 204 -6.49 -19.88 14.69
C VAL A 204 -6.74 -21.21 15.40
N LYS A 205 -7.77 -21.25 16.27
CA LYS A 205 -8.15 -22.49 16.98
C LYS A 205 -8.92 -23.48 16.10
N ASN A 206 -9.53 -23.02 15.00
CA ASN A 206 -10.34 -23.87 14.11
C ASN A 206 -9.95 -23.68 12.64
N LYS A 207 -9.29 -24.69 12.04
CA LYS A 207 -8.68 -24.62 10.70
C LYS A 207 -9.69 -24.52 9.55
N SER A 208 -10.97 -24.86 9.77
CA SER A 208 -12.00 -24.82 8.72
C SER A 208 -12.25 -23.41 8.19
N LYS A 209 -12.24 -22.38 9.06
CA LYS A 209 -12.44 -20.98 8.67
C LYS A 209 -11.34 -20.42 7.75
N VAL A 210 -10.15 -21.01 7.74
CA VAL A 210 -9.02 -20.58 6.89
C VAL A 210 -9.10 -21.22 5.50
N ALA A 211 -9.79 -22.36 5.36
CA ALA A 211 -9.94 -23.06 4.09
C ALA A 211 -11.04 -22.47 3.20
N GLU A 212 -11.92 -21.63 3.77
CA GLU A 212 -13.03 -20.95 3.11
C GLU A 212 -12.73 -19.47 2.76
N MET A 213 -11.60 -18.94 3.23
CA MET A 213 -11.05 -17.62 2.90
C MET A 213 -10.20 -17.69 1.63
#